data_AF-A0A7C2Q3Q0-F1
#
_entry.id   AF-A0A7C2Q3Q0-F1
#
_cell.length_a   1.000
_cell.length_b   1.000
_cell.length_c   1.000
_cell.angle_alpha   90.00
_cell.angle_beta   90.00
_cell.angle_gamma   90.00
#
_symmetry.space_group_name_H-M   'P 1'
#
loop_
_entity.id
_entity.type
_entity.pdbx_description
1 polymer ?
#
loop_
_entity_poly.entity_id
_entity_poly.type
_entity_poly.pdbx_seq_one_letter_code
_entity_poly.pdbx_strand_id
1 'polypeptide(L)'
;MERLSLKFYFTLTTAFHTAGNRWRWGADKALSRSSDGVYVIPATTMKGALRDRAEVLLHTWGQKVCNGPTPNTMCPDPNHLCIVCQVFGHPRFPAPLRFQDVRFELDTMTQIRSGVSISRQRRAALPGRLFFIETTSPGLLEATAICEGYFPDQTSAMQACALVILAARSMSGIGGGRTRGMGWLEIEKTRIEATVNSLPVSQQHLEMLWSQWSGGQNVAED
;
A
#
# COMPACT_ATOMS: atom_id res chain seq x y z
N MET A 1 3.25 1.18 26.54
CA MET A 1 2.35 1.01 25.39
C MET A 1 2.50 2.26 24.58
N GLU A 2 3.10 2.12 23.40
CA GLU A 2 3.67 3.21 22.63
C GLU A 2 2.74 3.55 21.47
N ARG A 3 2.40 4.83 21.33
CA ARG A 3 1.56 5.31 20.23
C ARG A 3 2.43 5.66 19.03
N LEU A 4 2.27 4.94 17.93
CA LEU A 4 2.87 5.27 16.64
C LEU A 4 1.86 6.07 15.80
N SER A 5 2.28 7.21 15.25
CA SER A 5 1.51 7.98 14.27
C SER A 5 2.38 8.30 13.06
N LEU A 6 1.84 8.02 11.87
CA LEU A 6 2.49 8.21 10.58
C LEU A 6 1.56 9.00 9.66
N LYS A 7 2.08 10.07 9.08
CA LYS A 7 1.39 10.88 8.07
C LYS A 7 2.20 10.89 6.78
N PHE A 8 1.55 10.52 5.68
CA PHE A 8 2.15 10.40 4.36
C PHE A 8 1.62 11.51 3.48
N TYR A 9 2.51 12.08 2.69
CA TYR A 9 2.21 13.02 1.62
C TYR A 9 2.85 12.45 0.36
N PHE A 10 2.07 12.23 -0.68
CA PHE A 10 2.57 11.69 -1.94
C PHE A 10 1.77 12.22 -3.11
N THR A 11 2.38 12.15 -4.30
CA THR A 11 1.77 12.62 -5.54
C THR A 11 1.67 11.46 -6.51
N LEU A 12 0.47 11.26 -7.07
CA LEU A 12 0.30 10.35 -8.21
C LEU A 12 0.51 11.14 -9.50
N THR A 13 1.34 10.61 -10.40
CA THR A 13 1.66 11.25 -11.69
C THR A 13 0.70 10.86 -12.81
N THR A 14 -0.04 9.76 -12.61
CA THR A 14 -0.99 9.22 -13.58
C THR A 14 -2.36 9.03 -12.98
N ALA A 15 -3.37 8.89 -13.84
CA ALA A 15 -4.74 8.63 -13.44
C ALA A 15 -4.82 7.41 -12.50
N PHE A 16 -5.60 7.55 -11.43
CA PHE A 16 -5.78 6.54 -10.40
C PHE A 16 -7.09 5.78 -10.59
N HIS A 17 -7.06 4.49 -10.25
CA HIS A 17 -8.26 3.68 -10.12
C HIS A 17 -8.15 2.69 -8.98
N THR A 18 -9.17 2.64 -8.13
CA THR A 18 -9.48 1.49 -7.27
C THR A 18 -10.97 1.18 -7.44
N ALA A 19 -11.29 -0.11 -7.56
CA ALA A 19 -12.68 -0.54 -7.68
C ALA A 19 -13.44 -0.24 -6.38
N GLY A 20 -14.52 0.54 -6.50
CA GLY A 20 -15.52 0.72 -5.47
C GLY A 20 -16.73 -0.19 -5.70
N ASN A 21 -17.45 -0.53 -4.63
CA ASN A 21 -18.73 -1.25 -4.74
C ASN A 21 -19.86 -0.27 -5.09
N ARG A 22 -19.87 0.20 -6.34
CA ARG A 22 -20.71 1.31 -6.80
C ARG A 22 -21.11 1.09 -8.25
N TRP A 23 -22.33 1.53 -8.57
CA TRP A 23 -22.77 1.67 -9.95
C TRP A 23 -22.41 3.04 -10.52
N ARG A 24 -21.89 3.08 -11.75
CA ARG A 24 -21.67 4.31 -12.51
C ARG A 24 -22.03 4.07 -13.97
N TRP A 25 -22.96 4.85 -14.50
CA TRP A 25 -23.33 4.76 -15.91
C TRP A 25 -22.11 4.92 -16.82
N GLY A 26 -21.96 3.99 -17.77
CA GLY A 26 -20.85 3.96 -18.72
C GLY A 26 -19.56 3.34 -18.17
N ALA A 27 -19.52 2.87 -16.93
CA ALA A 27 -18.35 2.22 -16.35
C ALA A 27 -18.70 0.86 -15.74
N ASP A 28 -18.01 -0.20 -16.19
CA ASP A 28 -18.09 -1.53 -15.58
C ASP A 28 -17.42 -1.56 -14.21
N LYS A 29 -16.40 -0.71 -14.01
CA LYS A 29 -15.67 -0.57 -12.74
C LYS A 29 -15.67 0.88 -12.29
N ALA A 30 -16.53 1.18 -11.34
CA ALA A 30 -16.62 2.50 -10.75
C ALA A 30 -15.46 2.75 -9.76
N LEU A 31 -15.05 4.01 -9.65
CA LEU A 31 -14.01 4.44 -8.73
C LEU A 31 -14.54 4.50 -7.29
N SER A 32 -13.72 4.08 -6.33
CA SER A 32 -14.03 4.14 -4.90
C SER A 32 -14.36 5.55 -4.41
N ARG A 33 -15.41 5.64 -3.60
CA ARG A 33 -15.78 6.83 -2.85
C ARG A 33 -15.92 6.48 -1.37
N SER A 34 -15.59 7.45 -0.53
CA SER A 34 -15.91 7.39 0.89
C SER A 34 -17.41 7.66 1.10
N SER A 35 -17.92 7.42 2.30
CA SER A 35 -19.33 7.61 2.66
C SER A 35 -19.81 9.07 2.53
N ASP A 36 -18.89 10.03 2.54
CA ASP A 36 -19.11 11.45 2.30
C ASP A 36 -19.23 11.81 0.80
N GLY A 37 -19.11 10.84 -0.10
CA GLY A 37 -19.24 11.04 -1.55
C GLY A 37 -17.97 11.53 -2.25
N VAL A 38 -16.87 11.70 -1.52
CA VAL A 38 -15.57 12.14 -2.06
C VAL A 38 -14.79 10.93 -2.58
N TYR A 39 -14.06 11.11 -3.69
CA TYR A 39 -13.16 10.07 -4.21
C TYR A 39 -11.96 9.90 -3.28
N VAL A 40 -11.63 8.66 -2.96
CA VAL A 40 -10.56 8.33 -2.00
C VAL A 40 -9.79 7.10 -2.46
N ILE A 41 -8.57 6.96 -1.98
CA ILE A 41 -7.88 5.66 -1.97
C ILE A 41 -8.27 4.97 -0.66
N PRO A 42 -8.98 3.83 -0.70
CA PRO A 42 -9.41 3.17 0.52
C PRO A 42 -8.22 2.79 1.42
N ALA A 43 -8.42 2.88 2.73
CA ALA A 43 -7.45 2.47 3.74
C ALA A 43 -6.93 1.04 3.51
N THR A 44 -7.82 0.15 3.07
CA THR A 44 -7.49 -1.24 2.72
C THR A 44 -6.55 -1.34 1.53
N THR A 45 -6.67 -0.45 0.54
CA THR A 45 -5.77 -0.38 -0.62
C THR A 45 -4.39 0.10 -0.18
N MET A 46 -4.31 1.18 0.61
CA MET A 46 -3.03 1.68 1.13
C MET A 46 -2.34 0.65 2.01
N LYS A 47 -3.07 0.08 2.97
CA LYS A 47 -2.58 -0.98 3.86
C LYS A 47 -2.08 -2.19 3.07
N GLY A 48 -2.85 -2.63 2.08
CA GLY A 48 -2.50 -3.77 1.22
C GLY A 48 -1.23 -3.51 0.41
N ALA A 49 -1.12 -2.32 -0.21
CA ALA A 49 0.05 -1.94 -0.99
C ALA A 49 1.33 -1.85 -0.13
N LEU A 50 1.23 -1.28 1.08
CA LEU A 50 2.35 -1.23 2.03
C LEU A 50 2.75 -2.63 2.51
N ARG A 51 1.77 -3.47 2.84
CA ARG A 51 2.02 -4.85 3.26
C ARG A 51 2.73 -5.66 2.17
N ASP A 52 2.18 -5.64 0.95
CA ASP A 52 2.76 -6.31 -0.22
C ASP A 52 4.22 -5.87 -0.43
N ARG A 53 4.46 -4.56 -0.38
CA ARG A 53 5.82 -4.04 -0.57
C ARG A 53 6.77 -4.43 0.57
N ALA A 54 6.30 -4.42 1.81
CA ALA A 54 7.06 -4.88 2.98
C ALA A 54 7.44 -6.37 2.86
N GLU A 55 6.50 -7.24 2.46
CA GLU A 55 6.74 -8.67 2.25
C GLU A 55 7.81 -8.87 1.18
N VAL A 56 7.67 -8.22 0.01
CA VAL A 56 8.66 -8.32 -1.08
C VAL A 56 10.06 -7.90 -0.65
N LEU A 57 10.20 -6.78 0.06
CA LEU A 57 11.51 -6.27 0.48
C LEU A 57 12.19 -7.19 1.49
N LEU A 58 11.46 -7.63 2.51
CA LEU A 58 12.02 -8.51 3.54
C LEU A 58 12.37 -9.90 2.97
N HIS A 59 11.55 -10.44 2.06
CA HIS A 59 11.88 -11.67 1.33
C HIS A 59 13.15 -11.51 0.49
N THR A 60 13.32 -10.37 -0.18
CA THR A 60 14.52 -10.07 -0.97
C THR A 60 15.79 -10.05 -0.09
N TRP A 61 15.66 -9.70 1.19
CA TRP A 61 16.75 -9.70 2.16
C TRP A 61 16.86 -10.98 3.00
N GLY A 62 16.17 -12.07 2.60
CA GLY A 62 16.26 -13.37 3.27
C GLY A 62 15.62 -13.42 4.67
N GLN A 63 14.81 -12.44 5.03
CA GLN A 63 14.13 -12.42 6.32
C GLN A 63 12.97 -13.43 6.35
N LYS A 64 12.75 -14.08 7.51
CA LYS A 64 11.66 -15.05 7.68
C LYS A 64 10.30 -14.35 7.75
N VAL A 65 9.66 -14.21 6.60
CA VAL A 65 8.32 -13.60 6.45
C VAL A 65 7.37 -14.61 5.81
N CYS A 66 6.09 -14.57 6.19
CA CYS A 66 5.09 -15.42 5.57
C CYS A 66 4.60 -14.85 4.24
N ASN A 67 3.92 -15.65 3.42
CA ASN A 67 3.32 -15.18 2.16
C ASN A 67 1.86 -14.80 2.41
N GLY A 68 1.57 -13.52 2.60
CA GLY A 68 0.18 -13.04 2.70
C GLY A 68 -0.51 -12.99 1.32
N PRO A 69 -1.83 -12.73 1.25
CA PRO A 69 -2.78 -12.57 2.35
C PRO A 69 -3.61 -13.83 2.65
N THR A 70 -3.38 -14.94 1.95
CA THR A 70 -4.18 -16.17 2.12
C THR A 70 -3.89 -16.78 3.51
N PRO A 71 -4.91 -17.09 4.33
CA PRO A 71 -4.69 -17.59 5.70
C PRO A 71 -3.77 -18.82 5.78
N ASN A 72 -3.83 -19.72 4.80
CA ASN A 72 -3.02 -20.94 4.76
C ASN A 72 -1.53 -20.71 4.50
N THR A 73 -1.16 -19.55 3.95
CA THR A 73 0.23 -19.19 3.64
C THR A 73 0.80 -18.14 4.61
N MET A 74 -0.02 -17.70 5.57
CA MET A 74 0.37 -16.83 6.67
C MET A 74 0.96 -17.62 7.85
N CYS A 75 1.47 -16.92 8.86
CA CYS A 75 2.12 -17.54 10.02
C CYS A 75 1.17 -18.56 10.70
N PRO A 76 1.52 -19.86 10.75
CA PRO A 76 0.60 -20.89 11.25
C PRO A 76 0.44 -20.82 12.77
N ASP A 77 1.53 -20.50 13.48
CA ASP A 77 1.55 -20.35 14.93
C ASP A 77 1.18 -18.90 15.31
N PRO A 78 0.06 -18.72 16.03
CA PRO A 78 -0.36 -17.44 16.55
C PRO A 78 0.67 -16.75 17.47
N ASN A 79 1.52 -17.53 18.17
CA ASN A 79 2.50 -17.00 19.11
C ASN A 79 3.83 -16.58 18.46
N HIS A 80 4.05 -16.95 17.20
CA HIS A 80 5.27 -16.68 16.45
C HIS A 80 4.94 -15.97 15.13
N LEU A 81 4.45 -14.74 15.24
CA LEU A 81 4.15 -13.89 14.08
C LEU A 81 5.43 -13.26 13.51
N CYS A 82 5.59 -13.25 12.19
CA CYS A 82 6.62 -12.44 11.54
C CYS A 82 6.34 -10.93 11.71
N ILE A 83 7.37 -10.11 11.53
CA ILE A 83 7.28 -8.64 11.66
C ILE A 83 6.15 -8.02 10.83
N VAL A 84 5.91 -8.53 9.60
CA VAL A 84 4.80 -8.05 8.76
C VAL A 84 3.45 -8.32 9.40
N CYS A 85 3.23 -9.51 9.95
CA CYS A 85 1.97 -9.86 10.63
C CYS A 85 1.80 -9.10 11.94
N GLN A 86 2.89 -8.80 12.65
CA GLN A 86 2.85 -7.96 13.85
C GLN A 86 2.41 -6.53 13.54
N VAL A 87 2.78 -5.98 12.38
CA VAL A 87 2.44 -4.60 11.97
C VAL A 87 1.08 -4.52 11.27
N PHE A 88 0.87 -5.35 10.25
CA PHE A 88 -0.30 -5.30 9.37
C PHE A 88 -1.44 -6.24 9.81
N GLY A 89 -1.22 -7.06 10.83
CA GLY A 89 -2.18 -8.00 11.39
C GLY A 89 -2.14 -9.39 10.73
N HIS A 90 -2.91 -10.28 11.35
CA HIS A 90 -3.05 -11.69 11.01
C HIS A 90 -4.55 -12.07 11.04
N PRO A 91 -5.05 -13.08 10.29
CA PRO A 91 -6.46 -13.48 10.36
C PRO A 91 -7.00 -13.73 11.78
N ARG A 92 -6.13 -14.18 12.70
CA ARG A 92 -6.46 -14.41 14.12
C ARG A 92 -6.10 -13.25 15.06
N PHE A 93 -5.34 -12.25 14.60
CA PHE A 93 -4.96 -11.11 15.43
C PHE A 93 -5.15 -9.77 14.71
N PRO A 94 -5.84 -8.82 15.33
CA PRO A 94 -6.04 -7.51 14.73
C PRO A 94 -4.70 -6.81 14.52
N ALA A 95 -4.62 -6.04 13.45
CA ALA A 95 -3.48 -5.15 13.23
C ALA A 95 -3.46 -4.06 14.31
N PRO A 96 -2.32 -3.80 14.97
CA PRO A 96 -2.18 -2.67 15.89
C PRO A 96 -2.25 -1.34 15.14
N LEU A 97 -1.77 -1.30 13.90
CA LEU A 97 -1.77 -0.11 13.04
C LEU A 97 -3.09 0.01 12.24
N ARG A 98 -3.78 1.13 12.41
CA ARG A 98 -5.05 1.46 11.75
C ARG A 98 -4.82 2.53 10.71
N PHE A 99 -5.30 2.26 9.50
CA PHE A 99 -5.17 3.15 8.34
C PHE A 99 -6.48 3.89 8.12
N GLN A 100 -6.39 5.17 7.78
CA GLN A 100 -7.51 5.97 7.31
C GLN A 100 -7.54 5.98 5.77
N ASP A 101 -8.70 6.30 5.20
CA ASP A 101 -8.82 6.51 3.77
C ASP A 101 -7.94 7.69 3.34
N VAL A 102 -7.19 7.50 2.27
CA VAL A 102 -6.33 8.54 1.71
C VAL A 102 -7.21 9.58 1.02
N ARG A 103 -6.98 10.85 1.35
CA ARG A 103 -7.70 11.98 0.76
C ARG A 103 -6.84 12.65 -0.28
N PHE A 104 -7.44 13.03 -1.40
CA PHE A 104 -6.83 13.95 -2.35
C PHE A 104 -7.00 15.38 -1.82
N GLU A 105 -5.98 16.22 -2.00
CA GLU A 105 -6.02 17.61 -1.51
C GLU A 105 -7.04 18.47 -2.28
N LEU A 106 -7.27 18.13 -3.55
CA LEU A 106 -8.22 18.80 -4.42
C LEU A 106 -9.32 17.84 -4.87
N ASP A 107 -10.51 18.40 -5.11
CA ASP A 107 -11.62 17.66 -5.69
C ASP A 107 -11.22 17.06 -7.03
N THR A 108 -11.34 15.74 -7.11
CA THR A 108 -10.85 14.99 -8.25
C THR A 108 -11.94 14.81 -9.30
N MET A 109 -11.72 15.38 -10.48
CA MET A 109 -12.54 15.07 -11.65
C MET A 109 -12.32 13.62 -12.09
N THR A 110 -13.34 13.02 -12.70
CA THR A 110 -13.28 11.63 -13.17
C THR A 110 -13.55 11.53 -14.66
N GLN A 111 -13.02 10.48 -15.26
CA GLN A 111 -13.23 10.12 -16.66
C GLN A 111 -13.47 8.62 -16.77
N ILE A 112 -14.07 8.21 -17.88
CA ILE A 112 -14.27 6.81 -18.21
C ILE A 112 -13.25 6.42 -19.27
N ARG A 113 -12.40 5.43 -18.96
CA ARG A 113 -11.41 4.89 -19.90
C ARG A 113 -11.85 3.52 -20.38
N SER A 114 -11.85 3.32 -21.69
CA SER A 114 -12.07 2.01 -22.28
C SER A 114 -10.80 1.18 -22.24
N GLY A 115 -10.95 -0.14 -22.14
CA GLY A 115 -9.90 -1.12 -22.30
C GLY A 115 -10.42 -2.30 -23.10
N VAL A 116 -9.55 -2.88 -23.92
CA VAL A 116 -9.89 -4.04 -24.76
C VAL A 116 -8.76 -5.06 -24.70
N SER A 117 -9.11 -6.34 -24.79
CA SER A 117 -8.12 -7.41 -24.98
C SER A 117 -7.97 -7.72 -26.47
N ILE A 118 -6.74 -7.73 -26.98
CA ILE A 118 -6.44 -8.03 -28.38
C ILE A 118 -5.84 -9.44 -28.48
N SER A 119 -6.39 -10.27 -29.35
CA SER A 119 -5.80 -11.56 -29.69
C SER A 119 -4.52 -11.36 -30.48
N ARG A 120 -3.38 -11.86 -29.97
CA ARG A 120 -2.11 -11.77 -30.69
C ARG A 120 -2.12 -12.57 -32.00
N GLN A 121 -2.80 -13.73 -32.03
CA GLN A 121 -2.90 -14.58 -33.21
C GLN A 121 -3.79 -13.97 -34.30
N ARG A 122 -5.00 -13.53 -33.94
CA ARG A 122 -5.97 -12.96 -34.90
C ARG A 122 -5.72 -11.48 -35.20
N ARG A 123 -4.85 -10.82 -34.42
CA ARG A 123 -4.59 -9.36 -34.44
C ARG A 123 -5.88 -8.52 -34.38
N ALA A 124 -6.88 -9.02 -33.65
CA ALA A 124 -8.21 -8.42 -33.55
C ALA A 124 -8.67 -8.38 -32.09
N ALA A 125 -9.62 -7.49 -31.80
CA ALA A 125 -10.26 -7.43 -30.50
C ALA A 125 -10.95 -8.76 -30.16
N LEU A 126 -10.77 -9.24 -28.93
CA LEU A 126 -11.50 -10.40 -28.43
C LEU A 126 -12.96 -10.02 -28.15
N PRO A 127 -13.95 -10.75 -28.68
CA PRO A 127 -15.35 -10.52 -28.39
C PRO A 127 -15.63 -10.55 -26.88
N GLY A 128 -16.48 -9.63 -26.39
CA GLY A 128 -16.86 -9.54 -24.98
C GLY A 128 -15.73 -9.13 -24.02
N ARG A 129 -14.62 -8.61 -24.53
CA ARG A 129 -13.48 -8.14 -23.71
C ARG A 129 -13.23 -6.64 -23.78
N LEU A 130 -14.18 -5.87 -24.31
CA LEU A 130 -14.26 -4.44 -24.11
C LEU A 130 -14.80 -4.18 -22.70
N PHE A 131 -14.16 -3.31 -21.95
CA PHE A 131 -14.60 -2.89 -20.62
C PHE A 131 -14.28 -1.41 -20.40
N PHE A 132 -14.98 -0.80 -19.46
CA PHE A 132 -14.88 0.61 -19.12
C PHE A 132 -14.56 0.76 -17.64
N ILE A 133 -13.56 1.57 -17.33
CA ILE A 133 -13.09 1.82 -15.98
C ILE A 133 -13.21 3.31 -15.71
N GLU A 134 -13.87 3.67 -14.63
CA GLU A 134 -13.83 5.03 -14.12
C GLU A 134 -12.51 5.28 -13.42
N THR A 135 -11.79 6.30 -13.86
CA THR A 135 -10.53 6.72 -13.26
C THR A 135 -10.65 8.18 -12.85
N THR A 136 -9.72 8.65 -12.03
CA THR A 136 -9.48 10.09 -11.94
C THR A 136 -9.07 10.63 -13.32
N SER A 137 -9.25 11.93 -13.54
CA SER A 137 -8.64 12.61 -14.68
C SER A 137 -7.11 12.45 -14.64
N PRO A 138 -6.42 12.46 -15.79
CA PRO A 138 -4.96 12.45 -15.81
C PRO A 138 -4.45 13.76 -15.22
N GLY A 139 -3.35 13.71 -14.49
CA GLY A 139 -2.76 14.87 -13.85
C GLY A 139 -2.07 14.50 -12.55
N LEU A 140 -1.42 15.50 -11.94
CA LEU A 140 -0.82 15.36 -10.62
C LEU A 140 -1.94 15.32 -9.57
N LEU A 141 -1.95 14.26 -8.76
CA LEU A 141 -2.90 14.11 -7.66
C LEU A 141 -2.12 14.06 -6.35
N GLU A 142 -2.15 15.16 -5.63
CA GLU A 142 -1.59 15.23 -4.29
C GLU A 142 -2.55 14.56 -3.30
N ALA A 143 -2.00 13.70 -2.45
CA ALA A 143 -2.78 12.88 -1.55
C ALA A 143 -2.11 12.77 -0.18
N THR A 144 -2.94 12.77 0.86
CA THR A 144 -2.53 12.60 2.24
C THR A 144 -3.14 11.34 2.84
N ALA A 145 -2.30 10.54 3.49
CA ALA A 145 -2.72 9.36 4.25
C ALA A 145 -2.29 9.48 5.71
N ILE A 146 -3.08 8.90 6.62
CA ILE A 146 -2.76 8.83 8.04
C ILE A 146 -2.92 7.39 8.51
N CYS A 147 -1.97 6.90 9.30
CA CYS A 147 -2.16 5.69 10.06
C CYS A 147 -1.59 5.81 11.47
N GLU A 148 -2.33 5.26 12.44
CA GLU A 148 -2.00 5.33 13.86
C GLU A 148 -2.26 3.99 14.54
N GLY A 149 -1.48 3.69 15.57
CA GLY A 149 -1.59 2.43 16.29
C GLY A 149 -0.88 2.44 17.63
N TYR A 150 -1.14 1.40 18.41
CA TYR A 150 -0.52 1.20 19.72
C TYR A 150 0.27 -0.10 19.71
N PHE A 151 1.52 -0.03 20.17
CA PHE A 151 2.44 -1.16 20.29
C PHE A 151 2.78 -1.41 21.76
N PRO A 152 3.12 -2.64 22.15
CA PRO A 152 3.40 -2.97 23.56
C PRO A 152 4.61 -2.20 24.10
N ASP A 153 5.66 -2.08 23.30
CA ASP A 153 6.96 -1.51 23.66
C ASP A 153 7.56 -0.65 22.52
N GLN A 154 8.62 0.09 22.86
CA GLN A 154 9.28 1.03 21.95
C GLN A 154 9.97 0.34 20.78
N THR A 155 10.54 -0.84 20.99
CA THR A 155 11.22 -1.60 19.94
C THR A 155 10.21 -2.05 18.88
N SER A 156 9.07 -2.62 19.30
CA SER A 156 7.98 -3.01 18.40
C SER A 156 7.42 -1.82 17.62
N ALA A 157 7.23 -0.67 18.27
CA ALA A 157 6.77 0.57 17.61
C ALA A 157 7.78 1.07 16.56
N MET A 158 9.07 1.04 16.89
CA MET A 158 10.15 1.48 16.00
C MET A 158 10.33 0.54 14.81
N GLN A 159 10.24 -0.77 15.01
CA GLN A 159 10.23 -1.77 13.95
C GLN A 159 9.04 -1.56 12.99
N ALA A 160 7.86 -1.32 13.54
CA ALA A 160 6.67 -1.02 12.75
C ALA A 160 6.85 0.25 11.91
N CYS A 161 7.34 1.32 12.54
CA CYS A 161 7.65 2.58 11.88
C CYS A 161 8.64 2.38 10.72
N ALA A 162 9.76 1.72 10.99
CA ALA A 162 10.79 1.44 10.00
C ALA A 162 10.28 0.60 8.83
N LEU A 163 9.48 -0.42 9.09
CA LEU A 163 8.93 -1.28 8.05
C LEU A 163 7.97 -0.51 7.13
N VAL A 164 7.07 0.29 7.72
CA VAL A 164 6.07 1.04 6.96
C VAL A 164 6.72 2.15 6.13
N ILE A 165 7.68 2.89 6.70
CA ILE A 165 8.42 3.93 5.97
C ILE A 165 9.20 3.32 4.81
N LEU A 166 9.89 2.21 5.04
CA LEU A 166 10.64 1.50 4.00
C LEU A 166 9.74 1.03 2.86
N ALA A 167 8.60 0.42 3.20
CA ALA A 167 7.63 -0.03 2.22
C ALA A 167 7.06 1.13 1.40
N ALA A 168 6.71 2.24 2.05
CA ALA A 168 6.20 3.44 1.40
C ALA A 168 7.24 4.06 0.44
N ARG A 169 8.50 4.22 0.87
CA ARG A 169 9.59 4.76 0.04
C ARG A 169 9.95 3.87 -1.15
N SER A 170 9.61 2.60 -1.09
CA SER A 170 9.89 1.62 -2.14
C SER A 170 8.71 1.38 -3.07
N MET A 171 7.56 2.04 -2.84
CA MET A 171 6.33 1.83 -3.60
C MET A 171 6.30 2.73 -4.84
N SER A 172 6.22 2.13 -6.03
CA SER A 172 6.18 2.86 -7.31
C SER A 172 4.77 3.20 -7.81
N GLY A 173 3.74 2.62 -7.19
CA GLY A 173 2.36 2.88 -7.58
C GLY A 173 1.36 2.19 -6.67
N ILE A 174 0.12 2.69 -6.69
CA ILE A 174 -0.99 2.25 -5.85
C ILE A 174 -2.28 2.10 -6.67
N GLY A 175 -3.14 1.18 -6.24
CA GLY A 175 -4.41 0.88 -6.91
C GLY A 175 -4.31 -0.11 -8.08
N GLY A 176 -5.36 -0.15 -8.90
CA GLY A 176 -5.52 -1.06 -10.01
C GLY A 176 -4.87 -0.57 -11.30
N GLY A 177 -4.37 -1.51 -12.11
CA GLY A 177 -3.82 -1.21 -13.45
C GLY A 177 -2.46 -0.52 -13.47
N ARG A 178 -1.67 -0.66 -12.40
CA ARG A 178 -0.28 -0.19 -12.28
C ARG A 178 0.60 -0.58 -13.48
N THR A 179 0.50 -1.82 -13.95
CA THR A 179 1.25 -2.31 -15.12
C THR A 179 0.79 -1.70 -16.45
N ARG A 180 -0.33 -0.97 -16.45
CA ARG A 180 -0.92 -0.29 -17.61
C ARG A 180 -0.89 1.23 -17.48
N GLY A 181 0.00 1.76 -16.64
CA GLY A 181 0.24 3.20 -16.52
C GLY A 181 -0.72 3.95 -15.59
N MET A 182 -1.39 3.28 -14.66
CA MET A 182 -2.29 3.93 -13.70
C MET A 182 -1.72 3.94 -12.28
N GLY A 183 -2.02 5.00 -11.53
CA GLY A 183 -1.69 5.13 -10.12
C GLY A 183 -0.20 5.12 -9.81
N TRP A 184 0.64 5.63 -10.71
CA TRP A 184 2.09 5.74 -10.48
C TRP A 184 2.40 6.86 -9.50
N LEU A 185 3.37 6.63 -8.61
CA LEU A 185 3.78 7.57 -7.57
C LEU A 185 5.06 8.31 -7.99
N GLU A 186 5.13 9.58 -7.63
CA GLU A 186 6.38 10.34 -7.65
C GLU A 186 7.16 10.08 -6.36
N ILE A 187 8.01 9.06 -6.38
CA ILE A 187 8.72 8.56 -5.18
C ILE A 187 9.55 9.68 -4.53
N GLU A 188 10.22 10.51 -5.32
CA GLU A 188 11.07 11.60 -4.85
C GLU A 188 10.30 12.68 -4.07
N LYS A 189 9.00 12.86 -4.34
CA LYS A 189 8.12 13.79 -3.62
C LYS A 189 7.37 13.15 -2.45
N THR A 190 7.62 11.87 -2.18
CA THR A 190 6.96 11.18 -1.07
C THR A 190 7.60 11.61 0.25
N ARG A 191 6.82 12.28 1.09
CA ARG A 191 7.23 12.75 2.42
C ARG A 191 6.45 12.00 3.49
N ILE A 192 7.14 11.60 4.56
CA ILE A 192 6.52 10.85 5.66
C ILE A 192 6.94 11.49 6.97
N GLU A 193 5.97 11.90 7.77
CA GLU A 193 6.15 12.35 9.14
C GLU A 193 5.82 11.20 10.08
N ALA A 194 6.73 10.89 11.01
CA ALA A 194 6.60 9.76 11.92
C ALA A 194 6.88 10.20 13.36
N THR A 195 5.99 9.80 14.27
CA THR A 195 6.15 10.07 15.70
C THR A 195 5.85 8.82 16.53
N VAL A 196 6.60 8.63 17.61
CA VAL A 196 6.32 7.65 18.67
C VAL A 196 6.12 8.42 19.97
N ASN A 197 4.95 8.30 20.58
CA ASN A 197 4.51 9.11 21.74
C ASN A 197 4.71 10.62 21.51
N SER A 198 4.37 11.09 20.31
CA SER A 198 4.52 12.49 19.88
C SER A 198 5.98 12.98 19.75
N LEU A 199 6.97 12.10 19.95
CA LEU A 199 8.38 12.41 19.68
C LEU A 199 8.71 12.02 18.23
N PRO A 200 9.36 12.90 17.46
CA PRO A 200 9.75 12.59 16.09
C PRO A 200 10.74 11.42 16.05
N VAL A 201 10.56 10.55 15.07
CA VAL A 201 11.44 9.40 14.89
C VAL A 201 12.73 9.82 14.16
N SER A 202 13.88 9.55 14.79
CA SER A 202 15.20 9.81 14.19
C SER A 202 15.46 8.93 12.97
N GLN A 203 15.95 9.54 11.89
CA GLN A 203 16.36 8.82 10.69
C GLN A 203 17.49 7.80 10.97
N GLN A 204 18.42 8.11 11.87
CA GLN A 204 19.54 7.22 12.20
C GLN A 204 19.06 5.89 12.80
N HIS A 205 17.99 5.91 13.60
CA HIS A 205 17.41 4.68 14.16
C HIS A 205 16.73 3.83 13.09
N LEU A 206 16.07 4.46 12.12
CA LEU A 206 15.47 3.76 10.99
C LEU A 206 16.54 3.08 10.13
N GLU A 207 17.63 3.79 9.83
CA GLU A 207 18.76 3.29 9.04
C GLU A 207 19.45 2.10 9.71
N MET A 208 19.59 2.13 11.05
CA MET A 208 20.11 1.00 11.81
C MET A 208 19.26 -0.26 11.62
N LEU A 209 17.93 -0.14 11.74
CA LEU A 209 17.00 -1.26 11.55
C LEU A 209 17.03 -1.78 10.12
N TRP A 210 17.07 -0.89 9.13
CA TRP A 210 17.16 -1.29 7.72
C TRP A 210 18.47 -1.99 7.40
N SER A 211 19.59 -1.52 7.97
CA SER A 211 20.90 -2.17 7.84
C SER A 211 20.91 -3.56 8.47
N GLN A 212 20.26 -3.73 9.63
CA GLN A 212 20.11 -5.05 10.26
C GLN A 212 19.27 -6.01 9.40
N TRP A 213 18.20 -5.53 8.77
CA TRP A 213 17.38 -6.37 7.90
C TRP A 213 18.06 -6.71 6.58
N SER A 214 18.76 -5.76 5.97
CA SER A 214 19.48 -5.96 4.71
C SER A 214 20.77 -6.77 4.89
N GLY A 215 21.36 -6.76 6.09
CA GLY A 215 22.54 -7.54 6.46
C GLY A 215 22.28 -9.02 6.76
N GLY A 216 21.07 -9.53 6.49
CA GLY A 216 20.80 -10.96 6.52
C GLY A 216 21.81 -11.70 5.63
N GLN A 217 22.53 -12.65 6.22
CA GLN A 217 23.55 -13.43 5.51
C GLN A 217 22.95 -14.05 4.24
N ASN A 218 23.44 -13.62 3.07
CA ASN A 218 23.32 -14.35 1.82
C ASN A 218 24.16 -15.64 1.91
N VAL A 219 23.74 -16.60 2.72
CA VAL A 219 24.19 -17.98 2.56
C VAL A 219 22.95 -18.77 2.15
N ALA A 220 22.75 -18.84 0.84
CA ALA A 220 22.22 -20.07 0.28
C ALA A 220 23.20 -21.16 0.74
N GLU A 221 22.81 -21.91 1.77
CA GLU A 221 23.43 -23.21 2.00
C GLU A 221 22.80 -24.13 0.94
N ASP A 222 23.62 -24.49 -0.04
CA ASP A 222 23.38 -25.61 -0.97
C ASP A 222 23.27 -26.95 -0.19
#